data_AF-A0A061FCR9-F1
#
_entry.id   AF-A0A061FCR9-F1
#
_cell.length_a   1.000
_cell.length_b   1.000
_cell.length_c   1.000
_cell.angle_alpha   90.00
_cell.angle_beta   90.00
_cell.angle_gamma   90.00
#
_symmetry.space_group_name_H-M   'P 1'
#
loop_
_entity.id
_entity.type
_entity.pdbx_description
1 polymer ?
#
loop_
_entity_poly.entity_id
_entity_poly.type
_entity_poly.pdbx_seq_one_letter_code
_entity_poly.pdbx_strand_id
1 'polypeptide(L)'
;MGDYMSSDGEYYYNDYEDDNGDYCDDDGGDDSLVGFQALEPELLSAYANLPSIKVITKESLLAAQKEDLHRVMDLLSLKEHHARTLLIHYGWDVDKVLAVLVEYDKDKLFAAAGVQVLDDHALFPYQSSSSTFTCNICYDDVSGNMLTVMDCGHYFCNDCWTEHFVVKINGGQSRRIRCMAHKCNAVCDEEKIRQLVSRRDPNLSEKFDRFLLESYIEDNRRVKWCPSVPHCGNALQIEDDELCEVECPCGMQFCFSCLSEAHSPCSCLMWELWSKKCHDESETVNWITINTKPCPKCRKPVEKNGGCNHVSCFCGQSFCWLCGGATGKEHTNTSIAGHSCGRYKDDHEKKRVLAKHYLERYIHYHNRYKAHIDSFKLESKLKESIMGKINILEENLSTSKDFSWIINGLYRLFRSRRILSYSYAFAYYMFGDDLFKDEMSKTERKMKQNLFEDQQQQFEANVEKLSSILEEKFDTYSENDILSFRMRIIALSVTTDNLCRNLYEYIETDLLGSLQRTVQRIAPYRSKGVEKASS
;
A
#
# COMPACT_ATOMS: atom_id res chain seq x y z
N MET A 1 -14.20 -28.10 66.83
CA MET A 1 -14.22 -29.52 66.44
C MET A 1 -14.12 -29.56 64.93
N GLY A 2 -13.04 -29.93 64.28
CA GLY A 2 -11.73 -30.52 64.61
C GLY A 2 -11.03 -30.62 63.24
N ASP A 3 -9.77 -30.19 63.15
CA ASP A 3 -8.59 -31.05 62.89
C ASP A 3 -8.46 -31.48 61.40
N TYR A 4 -7.45 -31.00 60.66
CA TYR A 4 -6.03 -31.40 60.57
C TYR A 4 -5.77 -32.60 59.61
N MET A 5 -4.77 -32.39 58.72
CA MET A 5 -3.91 -33.39 58.04
C MET A 5 -4.53 -34.24 56.92
N SER A 6 -3.83 -34.83 55.95
CA SER A 6 -2.53 -34.70 55.24
C SER A 6 -2.52 -35.95 54.34
N SER A 7 -1.96 -35.93 53.12
CA SER A 7 -1.42 -37.16 52.51
C SER A 7 -0.50 -36.82 51.34
N ASP A 8 0.75 -37.21 51.55
CA ASP A 8 1.82 -37.37 50.58
C ASP A 8 1.50 -38.49 49.57
N GLY A 9 2.26 -38.48 48.47
CA GLY A 9 2.33 -39.54 47.46
C GLY A 9 3.52 -39.32 46.53
N GLU A 10 4.69 -39.77 46.97
CA GLU A 10 5.97 -39.74 46.26
C GLU A 10 6.17 -40.91 45.26
N TYR A 11 7.15 -40.71 44.36
CA TYR A 11 7.99 -41.68 43.62
C TYR A 11 7.43 -42.46 42.42
N TYR A 12 8.09 -42.30 41.27
CA TYR A 12 8.84 -43.39 40.60
C TYR A 12 9.93 -42.80 39.67
N TYR A 13 11.19 -43.10 40.02
CA TYR A 13 12.39 -43.04 39.17
C TYR A 13 12.37 -44.20 38.16
N ASN A 14 12.99 -44.03 37.00
CA ASN A 14 13.62 -45.13 36.25
C ASN A 14 14.73 -44.56 35.36
N ASP A 15 15.96 -44.65 35.87
CA ASP A 15 17.22 -44.68 35.12
C ASP A 15 17.60 -46.15 34.89
N TYR A 16 18.12 -46.47 33.70
CA TYR A 16 19.07 -47.55 33.39
C TYR A 16 19.79 -47.12 32.09
N GLU A 17 21.01 -46.58 32.15
CA GLU A 17 22.32 -47.28 32.01
C GLU A 17 22.39 -48.07 30.68
N ASP A 18 23.05 -47.56 29.64
CA ASP A 18 24.49 -47.53 29.36
C ASP A 18 25.12 -48.93 29.28
N ASP A 19 25.45 -49.37 28.06
CA ASP A 19 26.34 -50.49 27.79
C ASP A 19 27.38 -50.04 26.78
N ASN A 20 28.64 -50.21 27.16
CA ASN A 20 29.84 -49.61 26.60
C ASN A 20 30.85 -50.74 26.36
N GLY A 21 31.56 -50.70 25.23
CA GLY A 21 32.72 -51.55 24.91
C GLY A 21 32.52 -52.38 23.64
N ASP A 22 33.45 -52.49 22.70
CA ASP A 22 34.90 -52.39 22.85
C ASP A 22 35.57 -52.14 21.48
N TYR A 23 36.83 -51.69 21.57
CA TYR A 23 37.69 -51.14 20.53
C TYR A 23 38.21 -52.16 19.50
N CYS A 24 38.49 -51.68 18.27
CA CYS A 24 39.73 -52.02 17.57
C CYS A 24 40.08 -50.94 16.53
N ASP A 25 41.21 -50.27 16.76
CA ASP A 25 41.98 -49.48 15.80
C ASP A 25 42.55 -50.39 14.69
N ASP A 26 42.57 -49.93 13.44
CA ASP A 26 43.79 -49.91 12.62
C ASP A 26 43.70 -48.90 11.45
N ASP A 27 44.89 -48.45 11.06
CA ASP A 27 45.30 -47.24 10.37
C ASP A 27 44.93 -47.11 8.87
N GLY A 28 44.88 -45.86 8.39
CA GLY A 28 45.58 -45.46 7.17
C GLY A 28 44.78 -45.15 5.87
N GLY A 29 44.73 -43.85 5.50
CA GLY A 29 44.98 -43.46 4.10
C GLY A 29 43.91 -42.65 3.34
N ASP A 30 44.02 -41.32 3.46
CA ASP A 30 44.02 -40.30 2.39
C ASP A 30 42.80 -40.07 1.45
N ASP A 31 42.25 -38.86 1.61
CA ASP A 31 41.70 -37.90 0.63
C ASP A 31 41.02 -38.39 -0.66
N SER A 32 39.70 -38.12 -0.78
CA SER A 32 39.09 -37.64 -2.03
C SER A 32 37.58 -37.41 -1.87
N LEU A 33 37.20 -36.14 -1.94
CA LEU A 33 35.85 -35.61 -2.13
C LEU A 33 35.23 -36.12 -3.46
N VAL A 34 34.05 -36.72 -3.38
CA VAL A 34 33.11 -36.95 -4.48
C VAL A 34 31.74 -36.53 -3.93
N GLY A 35 30.93 -35.64 -4.51
CA GLY A 35 30.90 -35.01 -5.80
C GLY A 35 29.45 -34.53 -5.99
N PHE A 36 29.11 -33.36 -5.45
CA PHE A 36 27.91 -32.65 -5.86
C PHE A 36 28.30 -31.81 -7.08
N GLN A 37 27.79 -32.21 -8.25
CA GLN A 37 27.91 -31.47 -9.50
C GLN A 37 27.41 -30.04 -9.28
N ALA A 38 28.36 -29.11 -9.30
CA ALA A 38 28.11 -27.69 -9.33
C ALA A 38 27.38 -27.35 -10.63
N LEU A 39 26.18 -26.80 -10.51
CA LEU A 39 25.60 -25.97 -11.55
C LEU A 39 26.49 -24.72 -11.69
N GLU A 40 26.80 -24.38 -12.94
CA GLU A 40 27.73 -23.30 -13.33
C GLU A 40 27.43 -21.96 -12.61
N PRO A 41 28.44 -21.30 -12.01
CA PRO A 41 28.28 -20.01 -11.33
C PRO A 41 27.94 -18.82 -12.25
N GLU A 42 27.94 -19.01 -13.58
CA GLU A 42 27.91 -17.93 -14.55
C GLU A 42 26.50 -17.45 -14.94
N LEU A 43 25.44 -18.18 -14.56
CA LEU A 43 24.04 -17.76 -14.79
C LEU A 43 23.35 -17.15 -13.56
N LEU A 44 23.89 -17.34 -12.35
CA LEU A 44 23.38 -16.74 -11.11
C LEU A 44 23.97 -15.33 -10.83
N SER A 45 25.00 -14.93 -11.56
CA SER A 45 25.60 -13.59 -11.45
C SER A 45 24.94 -12.54 -12.37
N ALA A 46 24.12 -12.96 -13.35
CA ALA A 46 23.48 -12.04 -14.30
C ALA A 46 22.19 -11.38 -13.76
N TYR A 47 21.55 -11.97 -12.74
CA TYR A 47 20.35 -11.44 -12.09
C TYR A 47 20.62 -10.76 -10.74
N ALA A 48 21.88 -10.67 -10.32
CA ALA A 48 22.21 -10.23 -8.96
C ALA A 48 22.28 -8.70 -8.76
N ASN A 49 22.02 -7.86 -9.77
CA ASN A 49 22.17 -6.40 -9.62
C ASN A 49 21.28 -5.53 -10.53
N LEU A 50 20.12 -6.00 -10.99
CA LEU A 50 19.13 -5.07 -11.55
C LEU A 50 18.22 -4.53 -10.43
N PRO A 51 17.97 -3.20 -10.38
CA PRO A 51 17.01 -2.63 -9.45
C PRO A 51 15.62 -3.21 -9.76
N SER A 52 14.89 -3.65 -8.74
CA SER A 52 13.55 -4.23 -8.94
C SER A 52 12.50 -3.17 -9.34
N ILE A 53 12.86 -1.89 -9.18
CA ILE A 53 12.02 -0.73 -9.46
C ILE A 53 12.77 0.27 -10.35
N LYS A 54 12.20 0.53 -11.54
CA LYS A 54 12.71 1.48 -12.53
C LYS A 54 11.90 2.76 -12.53
N VAL A 55 12.58 3.90 -12.72
CA VAL A 55 11.92 5.21 -12.83
C VAL A 55 11.70 5.56 -14.29
N ILE A 56 10.46 5.88 -14.63
CA ILE A 56 10.08 6.45 -15.92
C ILE A 56 9.83 7.95 -15.72
N THR A 57 10.77 8.78 -16.16
CA THR A 57 10.61 10.24 -16.20
C THR A 57 9.71 10.66 -17.35
N LYS A 58 9.24 11.91 -17.32
CA LYS A 58 8.45 12.51 -18.41
C LYS A 58 9.15 12.42 -19.77
N GLU A 59 10.47 12.57 -19.81
CA GLU A 59 11.27 12.54 -21.03
C GLU A 59 11.46 11.11 -21.55
N SER A 60 11.60 10.15 -20.64
CA SER A 60 11.78 8.72 -20.99
C SER A 60 10.49 7.97 -21.30
N LEU A 61 9.33 8.49 -20.88
CA LEU A 61 8.03 7.85 -21.05
C LEU A 61 7.72 7.48 -22.51
N LEU A 62 8.00 8.39 -23.45
CA LEU A 62 7.81 8.12 -24.88
C LEU A 62 8.75 7.00 -25.36
N ALA A 63 9.99 6.96 -24.88
CA ALA A 63 10.96 5.95 -25.25
C ALA A 63 10.56 4.57 -24.71
N ALA A 64 10.17 4.49 -23.44
CA ALA A 64 9.69 3.25 -22.81
C ALA A 64 8.46 2.69 -23.54
N GLN A 65 7.49 3.55 -23.86
CA GLN A 65 6.31 3.14 -24.63
C GLN A 65 6.70 2.61 -26.02
N LYS A 66 7.63 3.28 -26.72
CA LYS A 66 8.10 2.88 -28.05
C LYS A 66 8.86 1.56 -28.03
N GLU A 67 9.64 1.30 -26.99
CA GLU A 67 10.35 0.03 -26.82
C GLU A 67 9.38 -1.15 -26.73
N ASP A 68 8.37 -1.06 -25.86
CA ASP A 68 7.34 -2.10 -25.74
C ASP A 68 6.53 -2.27 -27.04
N LEU A 69 6.21 -1.17 -27.73
CA LEU A 69 5.56 -1.20 -29.03
C LEU A 69 6.41 -1.94 -30.07
N HIS A 70 7.67 -1.55 -30.23
CA HIS A 70 8.58 -2.19 -31.19
C HIS A 70 8.76 -3.67 -30.89
N ARG A 71 8.86 -4.04 -29.61
CA ARG A 71 8.95 -5.44 -29.21
C ARG A 71 7.75 -6.25 -29.70
N VAL A 72 6.52 -5.75 -29.53
CA VAL A 72 5.31 -6.43 -30.04
C VAL A 72 5.22 -6.39 -31.57
N MET A 73 5.62 -5.28 -32.19
CA MET A 73 5.64 -5.13 -33.65
C MET A 73 6.58 -6.14 -34.30
N ASP A 74 7.80 -6.30 -33.78
CA ASP A 74 8.81 -7.22 -34.32
C ASP A 74 8.39 -8.68 -34.14
N LEU A 75 7.86 -9.04 -32.96
CA LEU A 75 7.44 -10.40 -32.64
C LEU A 75 6.23 -10.87 -33.45
N LEU A 76 5.27 -9.97 -33.72
CA LEU A 76 4.03 -10.30 -34.41
C LEU A 76 3.99 -9.84 -35.87
N SER A 77 5.00 -9.08 -36.32
CA SER A 77 5.08 -8.44 -37.64
C SER A 77 3.87 -7.53 -37.91
N LEU A 78 3.53 -6.69 -36.93
CA LEU A 78 2.36 -5.80 -36.96
C LEU A 78 2.71 -4.35 -37.25
N LYS A 79 1.75 -3.60 -37.81
CA LYS A 79 1.82 -2.14 -37.90
C LYS A 79 1.67 -1.53 -36.49
N GLU A 80 2.21 -0.32 -36.30
CA GLU A 80 2.27 0.34 -34.97
C GLU A 80 0.89 0.42 -34.29
N HIS A 81 -0.15 0.85 -35.01
CA HIS A 81 -1.50 0.97 -34.46
C HIS A 81 -2.13 -0.38 -34.07
N HIS A 82 -1.78 -1.48 -34.74
CA HIS A 82 -2.23 -2.83 -34.37
C HIS A 82 -1.53 -3.30 -33.08
N ALA A 83 -0.21 -3.13 -33.00
CA ALA A 83 0.57 -3.44 -31.79
C ALA A 83 0.09 -2.62 -30.59
N ARG A 84 -0.16 -1.32 -30.78
CA ARG A 84 -0.69 -0.46 -29.72
C ARG A 84 -2.09 -0.89 -29.27
N THR A 85 -2.98 -1.21 -30.21
CA THR A 85 -4.33 -1.71 -29.87
C THR A 85 -4.27 -2.98 -29.02
N LEU A 86 -3.36 -3.91 -29.35
CA LEU A 86 -3.10 -5.11 -28.55
C LEU A 86 -2.57 -4.76 -27.16
N LEU A 87 -1.55 -3.92 -27.07
CA LEU A 87 -0.96 -3.53 -25.80
C LEU A 87 -2.00 -2.85 -24.91
N ILE A 88 -2.76 -1.88 -25.42
CA ILE A 88 -3.84 -1.26 -24.66
C ILE A 88 -4.87 -2.34 -24.25
N HIS A 89 -5.21 -3.32 -25.11
CA HIS A 89 -6.10 -4.44 -24.77
C HIS A 89 -5.64 -5.20 -23.52
N TYR A 90 -4.37 -5.54 -23.46
CA TYR A 90 -3.77 -6.33 -22.40
C TYR A 90 -3.17 -5.49 -21.26
N GLY A 91 -3.39 -4.18 -21.25
CA GLY A 91 -2.93 -3.28 -20.20
C GLY A 91 -1.42 -3.04 -20.22
N TRP A 92 -0.84 -2.92 -21.42
CA TRP A 92 0.60 -2.75 -21.66
C TRP A 92 1.49 -3.84 -21.04
N ASP A 93 0.92 -5.03 -20.80
CA ASP A 93 1.64 -6.19 -20.30
C ASP A 93 2.11 -7.07 -21.47
N VAL A 94 3.36 -6.86 -21.89
CA VAL A 94 4.00 -7.60 -22.99
C VAL A 94 4.05 -9.10 -22.68
N ASP A 95 4.35 -9.48 -21.44
CA ASP A 95 4.43 -10.88 -21.03
C ASP A 95 3.08 -11.57 -21.14
N LYS A 96 2.00 -10.86 -20.82
CA LYS A 96 0.63 -11.37 -20.98
C LYS A 96 0.27 -11.54 -22.45
N VAL A 97 0.66 -10.62 -23.33
CA VAL A 97 0.45 -10.77 -24.79
C VAL A 97 1.18 -12.02 -25.29
N LEU A 98 2.42 -12.23 -24.84
CA LEU A 98 3.22 -13.41 -25.19
C LEU A 98 2.63 -14.70 -24.64
N ALA A 99 2.19 -14.73 -23.39
CA ALA A 99 1.54 -15.89 -22.79
C ALA A 99 0.27 -16.29 -23.56
N VAL A 100 -0.58 -15.32 -23.90
CA VAL A 100 -1.79 -15.57 -24.70
C VAL A 100 -1.44 -16.02 -26.12
N LEU A 101 -0.38 -15.50 -26.73
CA LEU A 101 0.11 -15.95 -28.04
C LEU A 101 0.62 -17.40 -28.01
N VAL A 102 1.22 -17.84 -26.90
CA VAL A 102 1.66 -19.23 -26.73
C VAL A 102 0.47 -20.17 -26.50
N GLU A 103 -0.53 -19.73 -25.72
CA GLU A 103 -1.73 -20.52 -25.43
C GLU A 103 -2.74 -20.57 -26.60
N TYR A 104 -2.85 -19.49 -27.38
CA TYR A 104 -3.84 -19.31 -28.43
C TYR A 104 -3.20 -18.75 -29.72
N ASP A 105 -3.80 -19.08 -30.86
CA ASP A 105 -3.33 -18.58 -32.16
C ASP A 105 -3.50 -17.06 -32.34
N LYS A 106 -2.71 -16.46 -33.25
CA LYS A 106 -2.69 -15.04 -33.58
C LYS A 106 -4.07 -14.47 -33.89
N ASP A 107 -4.89 -15.23 -34.61
CA ASP A 107 -6.24 -14.78 -35.01
C ASP A 107 -7.16 -14.54 -33.81
N LYS A 108 -7.06 -15.37 -32.76
CA LYS A 108 -7.86 -15.20 -31.54
C LYS A 108 -7.38 -14.01 -30.72
N LEU A 109 -6.06 -13.82 -30.64
CA LEU A 109 -5.43 -12.67 -30.00
C LEU A 109 -5.91 -11.36 -30.67
N PHE A 110 -5.89 -11.30 -32.00
CA PHE A 110 -6.31 -10.12 -32.77
C PHE A 110 -7.81 -9.85 -32.65
N ALA A 111 -8.64 -10.90 -32.80
CA ALA A 111 -10.09 -10.77 -32.68
C ALA A 111 -10.53 -10.27 -31.29
N ALA A 112 -9.89 -10.75 -30.22
CA ALA A 112 -10.18 -10.30 -28.85
C ALA A 112 -9.85 -8.81 -28.65
N ALA A 113 -8.76 -8.32 -29.26
CA ALA A 113 -8.35 -6.93 -29.18
C ALA A 113 -9.09 -6.00 -30.17
N GLY A 114 -9.82 -6.55 -31.13
CA GLY A 114 -10.45 -5.78 -32.21
C GLY A 114 -9.46 -5.33 -33.29
N VAL A 115 -8.36 -6.06 -33.43
CA VAL A 115 -7.38 -5.88 -34.51
C VAL A 115 -7.84 -6.69 -35.72
N GLN A 116 -7.93 -6.05 -36.87
CA GLN A 116 -8.18 -6.71 -38.14
C GLN A 116 -6.99 -6.46 -39.06
N VAL A 117 -6.19 -7.50 -39.29
CA VAL A 117 -5.11 -7.49 -40.26
C VAL A 117 -5.69 -8.02 -41.57
N LEU A 118 -6.10 -7.12 -42.46
CA LEU A 118 -6.36 -7.50 -43.85
C LEU A 118 -5.02 -7.50 -44.59
N ASP A 119 -4.78 -8.52 -45.43
CA ASP A 119 -3.63 -8.51 -46.34
C ASP A 119 -3.70 -7.25 -47.23
N ASP A 120 -2.57 -6.53 -47.33
CA ASP A 120 -2.38 -5.27 -48.08
C ASP A 120 -2.72 -5.39 -49.59
N HIS A 121 -3.19 -6.55 -50.06
CA HIS A 121 -3.55 -6.86 -51.44
C HIS A 121 -5.05 -6.90 -51.75
N ALA A 122 -5.94 -6.73 -50.77
CA ALA A 122 -7.39 -6.63 -51.02
C ALA A 122 -7.91 -5.18 -51.07
N LEU A 123 -7.00 -4.21 -51.29
CA LEU A 123 -7.36 -2.80 -51.40
C LEU A 123 -8.32 -2.58 -52.56
N PHE A 124 -9.37 -1.82 -52.24
CA PHE A 124 -10.30 -1.22 -53.18
C PHE A 124 -9.66 -0.91 -54.54
N PRO A 125 -10.36 -1.20 -55.66
CA PRO A 125 -9.84 -0.88 -56.98
C PRO A 125 -9.47 0.61 -56.99
N TYR A 126 -8.26 0.92 -57.44
CA TYR A 126 -7.82 2.26 -57.84
C TYR A 126 -8.88 2.85 -58.78
N GLN A 127 -9.91 3.49 -58.24
CA GLN A 127 -10.93 4.17 -59.01
C GLN A 127 -10.58 5.64 -59.00
N SER A 128 -10.46 6.15 -60.23
CA SER A 128 -10.11 7.50 -60.62
C SER A 128 -10.69 8.56 -59.68
N SER A 129 -9.93 9.64 -59.46
CA SER A 129 -10.26 10.84 -58.67
C SER A 129 -11.56 11.57 -59.04
N SER A 130 -12.37 10.99 -59.93
CA SER A 130 -13.64 11.49 -60.46
C SER A 130 -14.88 10.72 -59.97
N SER A 131 -14.76 9.67 -59.16
CA SER A 131 -15.92 8.95 -58.62
C SER A 131 -16.46 9.63 -57.35
N THR A 132 -17.77 9.86 -57.32
CA THR A 132 -18.54 10.35 -56.17
C THR A 132 -19.09 9.18 -55.37
N PHE A 133 -19.04 9.27 -54.04
CA PHE A 133 -19.53 8.24 -53.13
C PHE A 133 -20.47 8.85 -52.09
N THR A 134 -21.57 8.16 -51.79
CA THR A 134 -22.50 8.57 -50.74
C THR A 134 -22.04 8.10 -49.36
N CYS A 135 -21.96 9.01 -48.40
CA CYS A 135 -21.63 8.68 -47.01
C CYS A 135 -22.84 8.09 -46.28
N ASN A 136 -22.74 6.88 -45.72
CA ASN A 136 -23.86 6.23 -45.01
C ASN A 136 -24.20 6.80 -43.62
N ILE A 137 -23.56 7.90 -43.21
CA ILE A 137 -23.82 8.58 -41.93
C ILE A 137 -24.59 9.88 -42.16
N CYS A 138 -24.06 10.78 -43.00
CA CYS A 138 -24.70 12.06 -43.32
C CYS A 138 -25.53 12.04 -44.61
N TYR A 139 -25.42 10.99 -45.43
CA TYR A 139 -26.07 10.84 -46.75
C TYR A 139 -25.62 11.87 -47.81
N ASP A 140 -24.49 12.56 -47.60
CA ASP A 140 -23.89 13.45 -48.58
C ASP A 140 -23.02 12.70 -49.60
N ASP A 141 -23.03 13.17 -50.85
CA ASP A 141 -22.14 12.71 -51.91
C ASP A 141 -20.80 13.44 -51.85
N VAL A 142 -19.72 12.69 -51.67
CA VAL A 142 -18.36 13.22 -51.53
C VAL A 142 -17.41 12.57 -52.54
N SER A 143 -16.39 13.31 -52.95
CA SER A 143 -15.33 12.80 -53.82
C SER A 143 -14.40 11.84 -53.06
N GLY A 144 -13.72 10.95 -53.80
CA GLY A 144 -12.83 9.94 -53.20
C GLY A 144 -11.71 10.49 -52.29
N ASN A 145 -11.26 11.74 -52.49
CA ASN A 145 -10.28 12.41 -51.64
C ASN A 145 -10.83 12.90 -50.27
N MET A 146 -12.16 12.94 -50.12
CA MET A 146 -12.85 13.32 -48.89
C MET A 146 -13.36 12.10 -48.11
N LEU A 147 -12.88 10.91 -48.46
CA LEU A 147 -13.19 9.65 -47.80
C LEU A 147 -11.96 9.09 -47.10
N THR A 148 -12.18 8.51 -45.93
CA THR A 148 -11.17 7.72 -45.24
C THR A 148 -11.69 6.30 -45.02
N VAL A 149 -10.89 5.32 -45.41
CA VAL A 149 -11.15 3.88 -45.24
C VAL A 149 -10.38 3.39 -44.00
N MET A 150 -11.06 2.62 -43.15
CA MET A 150 -10.43 1.95 -42.00
C MET A 150 -10.01 0.52 -42.35
N ASP A 151 -9.23 -0.11 -41.49
CA ASP A 151 -8.68 -1.46 -41.72
C ASP A 151 -9.74 -2.55 -41.76
N CYS A 152 -10.94 -2.27 -41.25
CA CYS A 152 -12.11 -3.13 -41.42
C CYS A 152 -12.80 -2.98 -42.79
N GLY A 153 -12.25 -2.18 -43.71
CA GLY A 153 -12.79 -1.91 -45.04
C GLY A 153 -13.94 -0.89 -45.09
N HIS A 154 -14.47 -0.45 -43.93
CA HIS A 154 -15.51 0.56 -43.87
C HIS A 154 -14.97 1.96 -44.17
N TYR A 155 -15.77 2.75 -44.91
CA TYR A 155 -15.43 4.11 -45.32
C TYR A 155 -16.58 5.08 -45.02
N PHE A 156 -16.22 6.31 -44.66
CA PHE A 156 -17.15 7.43 -44.44
C PHE A 156 -16.44 8.74 -44.83
N CYS A 157 -17.21 9.83 -44.97
CA CYS A 157 -16.62 11.12 -45.25
C CYS A 157 -15.76 11.61 -44.08
N ASN A 158 -14.74 12.41 -44.39
CA ASN A 158 -13.79 12.94 -43.43
C ASN A 158 -14.46 13.77 -42.33
N ASP A 159 -15.56 14.47 -42.64
CA ASP A 159 -16.30 15.27 -41.65
C ASP A 159 -16.98 14.38 -40.59
N CYS A 160 -17.62 13.29 -41.03
CA CYS A 160 -18.23 12.32 -40.11
C CYS A 160 -17.18 11.62 -39.24
N TRP A 161 -16.02 11.24 -39.83
CA TRP A 161 -14.91 10.70 -39.06
C TRP A 161 -14.39 11.69 -38.02
N THR A 162 -14.18 12.94 -38.44
CA THR A 162 -13.64 13.98 -37.57
C THR A 162 -14.58 14.26 -36.40
N GLU A 163 -15.89 14.39 -36.65
CA GLU A 163 -16.88 14.60 -35.58
C GLU A 163 -16.94 13.41 -34.62
N HIS A 164 -16.95 12.18 -35.14
CA HIS A 164 -16.89 10.98 -34.30
C HIS A 164 -15.64 10.97 -33.40
N PHE A 165 -14.47 11.27 -33.95
CA PHE A 165 -13.23 11.32 -33.18
C PHE A 165 -13.26 12.42 -32.12
N VAL A 166 -13.74 13.61 -32.46
CA VAL A 166 -13.84 14.73 -31.51
C VAL A 166 -14.73 14.37 -30.32
N VAL A 167 -15.91 13.80 -30.59
CA VAL A 167 -16.83 13.34 -29.55
C VAL A 167 -16.19 12.27 -28.68
N LYS A 168 -15.48 11.30 -29.29
CA LYS A 168 -14.84 10.20 -28.55
C LYS A 168 -13.65 10.65 -27.70
N ILE A 169 -12.81 11.55 -28.22
CA ILE A 169 -11.66 12.12 -27.48
C ILE A 169 -12.16 12.96 -26.30
N ASN A 170 -13.17 13.81 -26.51
CA ASN A 170 -13.73 14.63 -25.43
C ASN A 170 -14.54 13.83 -24.41
N GLY A 171 -15.14 12.71 -24.82
CA GLY A 171 -15.82 11.76 -23.95
C GLY A 171 -14.88 10.82 -23.17
N GLY A 172 -13.56 11.00 -23.24
CA GLY A 172 -12.57 10.19 -22.52
C GLY A 172 -12.36 8.78 -23.09
N GLN A 173 -12.82 8.52 -24.32
CA GLN A 173 -12.68 7.22 -25.01
C GLN A 173 -11.53 7.22 -26.02
N SER A 174 -10.51 8.07 -25.81
CA SER A 174 -9.36 8.24 -26.71
C SER A 174 -8.53 6.98 -26.89
N ARG A 175 -8.48 6.09 -25.88
CA ARG A 175 -7.60 4.91 -25.88
C ARG A 175 -8.01 3.82 -26.88
N ARG A 176 -9.31 3.67 -27.21
CA ARG A 176 -9.82 2.65 -28.13
C ARG A 176 -11.05 3.16 -28.89
N ILE A 177 -10.83 4.03 -29.87
CA ILE A 177 -11.91 4.53 -30.71
C ILE A 177 -12.28 3.47 -31.74
N ARG A 178 -13.52 2.96 -31.67
CA ARG A 178 -14.03 1.96 -32.62
C ARG A 178 -14.60 2.60 -33.88
N CYS A 179 -14.64 1.81 -34.96
CA CYS A 179 -15.31 2.15 -36.21
C CYS A 179 -16.79 2.54 -35.97
N MET A 180 -17.29 3.49 -36.77
CA MET A 180 -18.71 3.93 -36.72
C MET A 180 -19.69 2.91 -37.29
N ALA A 181 -19.22 1.93 -38.06
CA ALA A 181 -20.09 0.94 -38.68
C ALA A 181 -20.81 0.08 -37.63
N HIS A 182 -22.08 -0.21 -37.87
CA HIS A 182 -22.91 -0.98 -36.95
C HIS A 182 -22.32 -2.38 -36.71
N LYS A 183 -22.14 -2.74 -35.42
CA LYS A 183 -21.53 -4.00 -34.96
C LYS A 183 -20.06 -4.22 -35.37
N CYS A 184 -19.37 -3.19 -35.85
CA CYS A 184 -17.94 -3.28 -36.10
C CYS A 184 -17.15 -3.06 -34.80
N ASN A 185 -16.28 -4.01 -34.45
CA ASN A 185 -15.42 -3.92 -33.27
C ASN A 185 -13.99 -3.47 -33.60
N ALA A 186 -13.70 -3.15 -34.86
CA ALA A 186 -12.37 -2.72 -35.27
C ALA A 186 -12.01 -1.37 -34.62
N VAL A 187 -10.81 -1.31 -34.06
CA VAL A 187 -10.22 -0.08 -33.53
C VAL A 187 -9.65 0.73 -34.70
N CYS A 188 -9.92 2.04 -34.71
CA CYS A 188 -9.46 2.94 -35.76
C CYS A 188 -7.96 3.21 -35.64
N ASP A 189 -7.30 3.31 -36.78
CA ASP A 189 -5.89 3.70 -36.90
C ASP A 189 -5.66 5.12 -36.35
N GLU A 190 -4.75 5.23 -35.40
CA GLU A 190 -4.38 6.48 -34.73
C GLU A 190 -3.77 7.52 -35.67
N GLU A 191 -3.08 7.10 -36.74
CA GLU A 191 -2.50 8.02 -37.70
C GLU A 191 -3.62 8.70 -38.51
N LYS A 192 -4.64 7.93 -38.91
CA LYS A 192 -5.85 8.47 -39.55
C LYS A 192 -6.61 9.38 -38.60
N ILE A 193 -6.71 9.04 -37.30
CA ILE A 193 -7.30 9.90 -36.28
C ILE A 193 -6.53 11.22 -36.18
N ARG A 194 -5.20 11.15 -36.01
CA ARG A 194 -4.31 12.31 -35.89
C ARG A 194 -4.44 13.23 -37.10
N GLN A 195 -4.39 12.69 -38.31
CA GLN A 195 -4.51 13.46 -39.55
C GLN A 195 -5.85 14.19 -39.67
N LEU A 196 -6.96 13.53 -39.32
CA LEU A 196 -8.30 14.12 -39.45
C LEU A 196 -8.59 15.13 -38.35
N VAL A 197 -8.22 14.83 -37.10
CA VAL A 197 -8.43 15.73 -35.96
C VAL A 197 -7.53 16.97 -36.05
N SER A 198 -6.26 16.81 -36.44
CA SER A 198 -5.31 17.93 -36.58
C SER A 198 -5.76 18.98 -37.59
N ARG A 199 -6.49 18.58 -38.64
CA ARG A 199 -7.04 19.52 -39.64
C ARG A 199 -8.13 20.41 -39.04
N ARG A 200 -8.84 19.95 -38.01
CA ARG A 200 -9.92 20.69 -37.35
C ARG A 200 -9.42 21.46 -36.13
N ASP A 201 -8.71 20.79 -35.24
CA ASP A 201 -8.20 21.36 -34.00
C ASP A 201 -6.86 20.71 -33.60
N PRO A 202 -5.73 21.40 -33.85
CA PRO A 202 -4.41 20.90 -33.45
C PRO A 202 -4.29 20.61 -31.95
N ASN A 203 -4.94 21.41 -31.08
CA ASN A 203 -4.88 21.20 -29.64
C ASN A 203 -5.59 19.90 -29.22
N LEU A 204 -6.65 19.53 -29.94
CA LEU A 204 -7.35 18.28 -29.70
C LEU A 204 -6.52 17.06 -30.14
N SER A 205 -5.72 17.21 -31.20
CA SER A 205 -4.75 16.18 -31.60
C SER A 205 -3.66 15.99 -30.54
N GLU A 206 -3.08 17.09 -30.02
CA GLU A 206 -2.11 17.01 -28.91
C GLU A 206 -2.72 16.35 -27.66
N LYS A 207 -3.99 16.68 -27.37
CA LYS A 207 -4.74 16.04 -26.27
C LYS A 207 -4.92 14.54 -26.50
N PHE A 208 -5.18 14.11 -27.73
CA PHE A 208 -5.26 12.70 -28.09
C PHE A 208 -3.93 11.99 -27.89
N ASP A 209 -2.82 12.55 -28.41
CA ASP A 209 -1.48 11.98 -28.25
C ASP A 209 -1.07 11.89 -26.78
N ARG A 210 -1.41 12.91 -25.97
CA ARG A 210 -1.19 12.89 -24.53
C ARG A 210 -1.96 11.73 -23.86
N PHE A 211 -3.25 11.57 -24.14
CA PHE A 211 -4.04 10.49 -23.54
C PHE A 211 -3.55 9.10 -23.95
N LEU A 212 -3.08 8.97 -25.19
CA LEU A 212 -2.50 7.73 -25.68
C LEU A 212 -1.19 7.41 -24.95
N LEU A 213 -0.36 8.42 -24.69
CA LEU A 213 0.85 8.27 -23.90
C LEU A 213 0.54 7.95 -22.42
N GLU A 214 -0.41 8.64 -21.81
CA GLU A 214 -0.83 8.43 -20.41
C GLU A 214 -1.43 7.02 -20.20
N SER A 215 -2.06 6.44 -21.23
CA SER A 215 -2.56 5.05 -21.18
C SER A 215 -1.48 4.03 -20.84
N TYR A 216 -0.22 4.29 -21.22
CA TYR A 216 0.92 3.42 -20.89
C TYR A 216 1.10 3.23 -19.39
N ILE A 217 0.78 4.25 -18.59
CA ILE A 217 0.90 4.20 -17.14
C ILE A 217 -0.42 3.81 -16.51
N GLU A 218 -1.53 4.36 -16.99
CA GLU A 218 -2.85 4.17 -16.36
C GLU A 218 -3.39 2.75 -16.53
N ASP A 219 -3.20 2.15 -17.71
CA ASP A 219 -3.67 0.79 -17.99
C ASP A 219 -2.68 -0.29 -17.54
N ASN A 220 -1.43 0.10 -17.23
CA ASN A 220 -0.40 -0.83 -16.81
C ASN A 220 -0.48 -1.11 -15.31
N ARG A 221 -0.53 -2.41 -14.97
CA ARG A 221 -0.55 -2.86 -13.57
C ARG A 221 0.81 -2.69 -12.89
N ARG A 222 1.90 -2.80 -13.65
CA ARG A 222 3.29 -2.72 -13.18
C ARG A 222 3.86 -1.31 -13.24
N VAL A 223 3.11 -0.32 -13.74
CA VAL A 223 3.55 1.08 -13.80
C VAL A 223 2.54 1.97 -13.08
N LYS A 224 3.01 2.86 -12.21
CA LYS A 224 2.15 3.82 -11.50
C LYS A 224 2.82 5.19 -11.40
N TRP A 225 2.00 6.24 -11.50
CA TRP A 225 2.43 7.60 -11.22
C TRP A 225 2.83 7.78 -9.76
N CYS A 226 3.86 8.58 -9.51
CA CYS A 226 4.18 9.06 -8.18
C CYS A 226 3.03 9.95 -7.64
N PRO A 227 2.46 9.66 -6.46
CA PRO A 227 1.33 10.39 -5.89
C PRO A 227 1.73 11.71 -5.22
N SER A 228 2.93 12.24 -5.48
CA SER A 228 3.40 13.48 -4.85
C SER A 228 2.48 14.65 -5.16
N VAL A 229 2.33 15.58 -4.20
CA VAL A 229 1.56 16.81 -4.38
C VAL A 229 2.47 18.00 -4.11
N PRO A 230 2.78 18.84 -5.13
CA PRO A 230 2.44 18.68 -6.55
C PRO A 230 3.11 17.45 -7.20
N HIS A 231 2.53 16.94 -8.30
CA HIS A 231 3.07 15.77 -9.01
C HIS A 231 4.49 16.06 -9.53
N CYS A 232 5.42 15.16 -9.21
CA CYS A 232 6.82 15.29 -9.62
C CYS A 232 7.07 14.89 -11.08
N GLY A 233 6.07 14.31 -11.76
CA GLY A 233 6.15 13.89 -13.16
C GLY A 233 6.83 12.54 -13.41
N ASN A 234 7.22 11.82 -12.36
CA ASN A 234 7.80 10.47 -12.46
C ASN A 234 6.71 9.39 -12.32
N ALA A 235 6.88 8.31 -13.08
CA ALA A 235 6.21 7.04 -12.86
C ALA A 235 7.24 5.98 -12.45
N LEU A 236 6.78 4.97 -11.70
CA LEU A 236 7.61 3.85 -11.25
C LEU A 236 7.11 2.57 -11.89
N GLN A 237 8.04 1.76 -12.40
CA GLN A 237 7.79 0.44 -12.96
C GLN A 237 8.39 -0.63 -12.05
N ILE A 238 7.63 -1.67 -11.74
CA ILE A 238 8.09 -2.83 -10.96
C ILE A 238 8.17 -4.07 -11.85
N GLU A 239 9.14 -4.95 -11.61
CA GLU A 239 9.29 -6.19 -12.40
C GLU A 239 8.36 -7.31 -11.89
N ASP A 240 8.19 -7.41 -10.57
CA ASP A 240 7.36 -8.44 -9.92
C ASP A 240 5.98 -7.91 -9.49
N ASP A 241 4.97 -8.79 -9.51
CA ASP A 241 3.61 -8.49 -9.02
C ASP A 241 3.51 -8.49 -7.47
N GLU A 242 4.63 -8.40 -6.75
CA GLU A 242 4.63 -8.38 -5.30
C GLU A 242 4.16 -7.04 -4.74
N LEU A 243 3.39 -7.10 -3.65
CA LEU A 243 3.01 -5.92 -2.89
C LEU A 243 4.28 -5.29 -2.31
N CYS A 244 4.63 -4.12 -2.84
CA CYS A 244 5.80 -3.38 -2.42
C CYS A 244 5.44 -1.94 -2.04
N GLU A 245 6.18 -1.44 -1.07
CA GLU A 245 6.34 -0.01 -0.85
C GLU A 245 7.53 0.46 -1.68
N VAL A 246 7.42 1.64 -2.28
CA VAL A 246 8.44 2.19 -3.18
C VAL A 246 8.77 3.64 -2.81
N GLU A 247 10.03 4.03 -3.04
CA GLU A 247 10.49 5.41 -2.87
C GLU A 247 10.81 6.01 -4.25
N CYS A 248 10.06 7.05 -4.61
CA CYS A 248 10.32 7.84 -5.80
C CYS A 248 11.60 8.69 -5.61
N PRO A 249 12.38 9.00 -6.67
CA PRO A 249 13.54 9.90 -6.56
C PRO A 249 13.24 11.28 -5.96
N CYS A 250 11.98 11.73 -5.99
CA CYS A 250 11.55 12.96 -5.32
C CYS A 250 11.45 12.84 -3.79
N GLY A 251 11.72 11.65 -3.23
CA GLY A 251 11.66 11.33 -1.80
C GLY A 251 10.28 10.88 -1.30
N MET A 252 9.27 10.80 -2.17
CA MET A 252 7.94 10.31 -1.78
C MET A 252 7.94 8.80 -1.62
N GLN A 253 7.50 8.30 -0.46
CA GLN A 253 7.33 6.88 -0.18
C GLN A 253 5.85 6.51 -0.14
N PHE A 254 5.45 5.50 -0.90
CA PHE A 254 4.04 5.12 -1.02
C PHE A 254 3.88 3.61 -1.28
N CYS A 255 2.69 3.09 -1.01
CA CYS A 255 2.31 1.74 -1.37
C CYS A 255 1.98 1.68 -2.86
N PHE A 256 2.66 0.81 -3.62
CA PHE A 256 2.46 0.70 -5.07
C PHE A 256 1.04 0.23 -5.43
N SER A 257 0.42 -0.59 -4.57
CA SER A 257 -0.90 -1.17 -4.84
C SER A 257 -2.07 -0.21 -4.62
N CYS A 258 -2.02 0.65 -3.59
CA CYS A 258 -3.14 1.53 -3.25
C CYS A 258 -2.84 3.02 -3.42
N LEU A 259 -1.58 3.37 -3.76
CA LEU A 259 -1.08 4.74 -3.95
C LEU A 259 -1.20 5.65 -2.71
N SER A 260 -1.56 5.08 -1.55
CA SER A 260 -1.51 5.78 -0.26
C SER A 260 -0.09 5.79 0.30
N GLU A 261 0.14 6.54 1.39
CA GLU A 261 1.41 6.48 2.11
C GLU A 261 1.80 5.05 2.46
N ALA A 262 3.11 4.78 2.49
CA ALA A 262 3.67 3.51 2.93
C ALA A 262 3.11 3.17 4.32
N HIS A 263 2.32 2.10 4.43
CA HIS A 263 1.44 1.83 5.57
C HIS A 263 1.72 0.49 6.26
N SER A 264 2.81 -0.18 5.93
CA SER A 264 3.22 -1.43 6.57
C SER A 264 3.50 -1.20 8.08
N PRO A 265 3.00 -2.08 8.98
CA PRO A 265 2.55 -3.45 8.74
C PRO A 265 1.03 -3.63 8.53
N CYS A 266 0.29 -2.59 8.15
CA CYS A 266 -1.11 -2.75 7.75
C CYS A 266 -1.22 -3.23 6.30
N SER A 267 -2.19 -4.10 6.03
CA SER A 267 -2.64 -4.33 4.64
C SER A 267 -3.35 -3.08 4.10
N CYS A 268 -3.47 -2.95 2.78
CA CYS A 268 -4.18 -1.82 2.16
C CYS A 268 -5.62 -1.69 2.69
N LEU A 269 -6.31 -2.81 2.93
CA LEU A 269 -7.67 -2.82 3.48
C LEU A 269 -7.71 -2.29 4.92
N MET A 270 -6.83 -2.77 5.80
CA MET A 270 -6.75 -2.27 7.17
C MET A 270 -6.43 -0.78 7.19
N TRP A 271 -5.50 -0.35 6.32
CA TRP A 271 -5.10 1.04 6.21
C TRP A 271 -6.25 1.93 5.74
N GLU A 272 -6.95 1.56 4.66
CA GLU A 272 -8.12 2.28 4.17
C GLU A 272 -9.18 2.47 5.26
N LEU A 273 -9.51 1.40 5.98
CA LEU A 273 -10.46 1.45 7.08
C LEU A 273 -9.98 2.35 8.23
N TRP A 274 -8.70 2.26 8.60
CA TRP A 274 -8.11 3.09 9.65
C TRP A 274 -8.12 4.57 9.26
N SER A 275 -7.62 4.91 8.07
CA SER A 275 -7.56 6.28 7.58
C SER A 275 -8.95 6.91 7.50
N LYS A 276 -9.93 6.17 6.99
CA LYS A 276 -11.33 6.61 6.97
C LYS A 276 -11.86 6.85 8.39
N LYS A 277 -11.59 5.94 9.32
CA LYS A 277 -12.02 6.07 10.72
C LYS A 277 -11.39 7.29 11.41
N CYS A 278 -10.09 7.51 11.22
CA CYS A 278 -9.40 8.71 11.72
C CYS A 278 -9.98 10.00 11.14
N HIS A 279 -10.38 9.99 9.86
CA HIS A 279 -11.01 11.14 9.22
C HIS A 279 -12.42 11.40 9.78
N ASP A 280 -13.25 10.36 9.87
CA ASP A 280 -14.66 10.45 10.29
C ASP A 280 -14.80 10.79 11.80
N GLU A 281 -13.85 10.38 12.64
CA GLU A 281 -13.89 10.57 14.09
C GLU A 281 -13.12 11.80 14.60
N SER A 282 -12.83 12.77 13.72
CA SER A 282 -11.96 13.93 14.01
C SER A 282 -12.33 14.69 15.30
N GLU A 283 -11.45 14.58 16.30
CA GLU A 283 -11.07 15.43 17.45
C GLU A 283 -12.16 16.10 18.35
N THR A 284 -13.37 16.38 17.88
CA THR A 284 -14.45 16.97 18.69
C THR A 284 -15.33 15.91 19.35
N VAL A 285 -15.55 14.76 18.70
CA VAL A 285 -16.38 13.67 19.23
C VAL A 285 -15.67 12.94 20.37
N ASN A 286 -14.34 12.83 20.33
CA ASN A 286 -13.58 12.06 21.32
C ASN A 286 -13.51 12.74 22.70
N TRP A 287 -13.29 14.06 22.75
CA TRP A 287 -13.33 14.80 24.03
C TRP A 287 -14.76 14.93 24.59
N ILE A 288 -15.74 15.21 23.71
CA ILE A 288 -17.15 15.38 24.09
C ILE A 288 -17.75 14.06 24.60
N THR A 289 -17.45 12.91 23.98
CA THR A 289 -18.08 11.63 24.33
C THR A 289 -17.54 11.05 25.65
N ILE A 290 -16.29 11.37 26.01
CA ILE A 290 -15.66 10.92 27.26
C ILE A 290 -16.16 11.74 28.46
N ASN A 291 -16.39 13.04 28.29
CA ASN A 291 -16.68 13.95 29.42
C ASN A 291 -18.13 14.47 29.48
N THR A 292 -18.96 14.20 28.46
CA THR A 292 -20.33 14.74 28.38
C THR A 292 -21.39 13.67 28.08
N LYS A 293 -22.64 13.94 28.43
CA LYS A 293 -23.80 13.10 28.06
C LYS A 293 -24.86 13.92 27.30
N PRO A 294 -25.54 13.32 26.31
CA PRO A 294 -26.55 14.03 25.52
C PRO A 294 -27.83 14.26 26.34
N CYS A 295 -28.38 15.47 26.24
CA CYS A 295 -29.68 15.79 26.84
C CYS A 295 -30.82 14.98 26.19
N PRO A 296 -31.73 14.36 26.96
CA PRO A 296 -32.81 13.54 26.40
C PRO A 296 -33.88 14.35 25.64
N LYS A 297 -33.94 15.69 25.85
CA LYS A 297 -34.89 16.58 25.15
C LYS A 297 -34.29 17.19 23.89
N CYS A 298 -33.10 17.78 23.98
CA CYS A 298 -32.51 18.57 22.88
C CYS A 298 -31.24 17.97 22.27
N ARG A 299 -30.77 16.82 22.78
CA ARG A 299 -29.56 16.08 22.35
C ARG A 299 -28.23 16.82 22.46
N LYS A 300 -28.21 18.09 22.89
CA LYS A 300 -26.96 18.82 23.15
C LYS A 300 -26.14 18.12 24.25
N PRO A 301 -24.80 18.01 24.09
CA PRO A 301 -23.91 17.44 25.10
C PRO A 301 -23.91 18.29 26.37
N VAL A 302 -23.88 17.63 27.53
CA VAL A 302 -23.86 18.26 28.86
C VAL A 302 -22.74 17.63 29.67
N GLU A 303 -21.82 18.45 30.17
CA GLU A 303 -20.72 18.04 31.05
C GLU A 303 -21.19 17.87 32.50
N LYS A 304 -20.54 16.96 33.24
CA LYS A 304 -20.84 16.76 34.67
C LYS A 304 -20.01 17.72 35.52
N ASN A 305 -20.65 18.79 35.98
CA ASN A 305 -20.02 19.76 36.88
C ASN A 305 -20.27 19.38 38.35
N GLY A 306 -19.53 18.40 38.87
CA GLY A 306 -19.55 18.00 40.29
C GLY A 306 -19.93 16.54 40.57
N GLY A 307 -20.11 16.19 41.85
CA GLY A 307 -20.35 14.80 42.28
C GLY A 307 -21.76 14.26 42.01
N CYS A 308 -22.77 15.13 41.88
CA CYS A 308 -24.17 14.72 41.78
C CYS A 308 -24.50 14.04 40.44
N ASN A 309 -25.23 12.92 40.48
CA ASN A 309 -25.69 12.21 39.28
C ASN A 309 -27.01 12.78 38.70
N HIS A 310 -27.56 13.85 39.28
CA HIS A 310 -28.64 14.63 38.68
C HIS A 310 -28.03 15.84 37.98
N VAL A 311 -28.14 15.88 36.64
CA VAL A 311 -27.57 16.94 35.82
C VAL A 311 -28.67 17.69 35.08
N SER A 312 -28.45 18.97 34.80
CA SER A 312 -29.43 19.82 34.13
C SER A 312 -28.86 20.42 32.85
N CYS A 313 -29.58 20.26 31.75
CA CYS A 313 -29.25 20.88 30.48
C CYS A 313 -29.70 22.34 30.45
N PHE A 314 -29.00 23.19 29.67
CA PHE A 314 -29.39 24.59 29.43
C PHE A 314 -30.79 24.73 28.82
N CYS A 315 -31.32 23.70 28.15
CA CYS A 315 -32.71 23.70 27.65
C CYS A 315 -33.77 23.49 28.75
N GLY A 316 -33.36 23.43 30.02
CA GLY A 316 -34.21 23.24 31.20
C GLY A 316 -34.57 21.79 31.53
N GLN A 317 -34.13 20.81 30.75
CA GLN A 317 -34.36 19.39 31.03
C GLN A 317 -33.31 18.85 32.00
N SER A 318 -33.76 18.34 33.15
CA SER A 318 -32.92 17.56 34.07
C SER A 318 -32.93 16.09 33.69
N PHE A 319 -31.82 15.38 33.91
CA PHE A 319 -31.71 13.96 33.61
C PHE A 319 -30.70 13.26 34.51
N CYS A 320 -30.81 11.94 34.60
CA CYS A 320 -29.87 11.12 35.36
C CYS A 320 -28.57 10.92 34.57
N TRP A 321 -27.43 11.27 35.16
CA TRP A 321 -26.10 11.04 34.58
C TRP A 321 -25.83 9.55 34.34
N LEU A 322 -26.29 8.65 35.20
CA LEU A 322 -26.01 7.22 35.08
C LEU A 322 -26.64 6.66 33.79
N CYS A 323 -27.95 6.76 33.66
CA CYS A 323 -28.68 6.14 32.56
C CYS A 323 -29.04 7.09 31.40
N GLY A 324 -28.89 8.40 31.54
CA GLY A 324 -29.26 9.40 30.51
C GLY A 324 -30.77 9.64 30.35
N GLY A 325 -31.60 9.10 31.26
CA GLY A 325 -33.06 9.21 31.20
C GLY A 325 -33.54 10.56 31.75
N ALA A 326 -34.57 11.13 31.11
CA ALA A 326 -35.20 12.39 31.55
C ALA A 326 -35.79 12.27 32.97
N THR A 327 -35.63 13.31 33.78
CA THR A 327 -36.12 13.37 35.17
C THR A 327 -36.76 14.72 35.48
N GLY A 328 -37.48 14.79 36.61
CA GLY A 328 -37.86 16.07 37.23
C GLY A 328 -36.67 16.77 37.90
N LYS A 329 -36.93 17.93 38.53
CA LYS A 329 -35.91 18.73 39.23
C LYS A 329 -35.62 18.26 40.67
N GLU A 330 -36.57 17.58 41.30
CA GLU A 330 -36.48 17.15 42.69
C GLU A 330 -35.58 15.91 42.84
N HIS A 331 -34.58 15.97 43.72
CA HIS A 331 -33.73 14.84 44.10
C HIS A 331 -33.22 14.98 45.54
N THR A 332 -32.90 13.85 46.16
CA THR A 332 -32.19 13.74 47.45
C THR A 332 -30.79 13.21 47.23
N ASN A 333 -29.96 13.18 48.29
CA ASN A 333 -28.62 12.56 48.24
C ASN A 333 -28.65 11.06 47.88
N THR A 334 -29.82 10.41 47.98
CA THR A 334 -29.98 8.96 47.80
C THR A 334 -30.87 8.57 46.62
N SER A 335 -31.66 9.49 46.04
CA SER A 335 -32.61 9.16 44.97
C SER A 335 -33.04 10.37 44.13
N ILE A 336 -33.41 10.13 42.87
CA ILE A 336 -34.02 11.15 42.00
C ILE A 336 -35.54 10.90 41.98
N ALA A 337 -36.35 11.94 42.26
CA ALA A 337 -37.80 11.79 42.35
C ALA A 337 -38.41 11.33 41.01
N GLY A 338 -39.23 10.28 41.06
CA GLY A 338 -39.90 9.72 39.87
C GLY A 338 -38.97 8.97 38.90
N HIS A 339 -37.72 8.69 39.28
CA HIS A 339 -36.74 8.04 38.42
C HIS A 339 -36.10 6.81 39.09
N SER A 340 -36.20 5.65 38.43
CA SER A 340 -35.55 4.41 38.86
C SER A 340 -34.76 3.82 37.70
N CYS A 341 -33.43 3.89 37.77
CA CYS A 341 -32.51 3.33 36.77
C CYS A 341 -31.58 2.24 37.31
N GLY A 342 -31.78 1.82 38.57
CA GLY A 342 -31.04 0.72 39.20
C GLY A 342 -31.59 -0.67 38.88
N ARG A 343 -32.70 -0.80 38.13
CA ARG A 343 -33.23 -2.09 37.67
C ARG A 343 -32.61 -2.46 36.32
N TYR A 344 -31.93 -3.59 36.30
CA TYR A 344 -31.25 -4.14 35.13
C TYR A 344 -32.21 -4.36 33.95
N LYS A 345 -31.90 -3.79 32.78
CA LYS A 345 -32.55 -4.07 31.50
C LYS A 345 -31.48 -4.55 30.52
N ASP A 346 -31.42 -5.88 30.39
CA ASP A 346 -30.31 -6.64 29.82
C ASP A 346 -29.83 -6.13 28.45
N ASP A 347 -30.74 -5.91 27.49
CA ASP A 347 -30.37 -5.62 26.10
C ASP A 347 -29.84 -4.19 25.84
N HIS A 348 -30.40 -3.18 26.50
CA HIS A 348 -30.00 -1.78 26.25
C HIS A 348 -28.71 -1.43 26.99
N GLU A 349 -28.47 -2.07 28.15
CA GLU A 349 -27.20 -1.95 28.87
C GLU A 349 -26.10 -2.70 28.10
N LYS A 350 -26.36 -3.91 27.61
CA LYS A 350 -25.42 -4.64 26.73
C LYS A 350 -25.00 -3.83 25.51
N LYS A 351 -25.94 -3.21 24.79
CA LYS A 351 -25.63 -2.36 23.62
C LYS A 351 -24.82 -1.12 23.98
N ARG A 352 -25.12 -0.47 25.11
CA ARG A 352 -24.37 0.70 25.59
C ARG A 352 -22.97 0.35 26.06
N VAL A 353 -22.83 -0.73 26.82
CA VAL A 353 -21.55 -1.25 27.30
C VAL A 353 -20.68 -1.65 26.11
N LEU A 354 -21.27 -2.32 25.11
CA LEU A 354 -20.57 -2.71 23.90
C LEU A 354 -20.12 -1.49 23.07
N ALA A 355 -20.99 -0.52 22.84
CA ALA A 355 -20.64 0.72 22.15
C ALA A 355 -19.54 1.51 22.88
N LYS A 356 -19.62 1.56 24.21
CA LYS A 356 -18.59 2.18 25.06
C LYS A 356 -17.27 1.43 24.96
N HIS A 357 -17.28 0.10 25.01
CA HIS A 357 -16.10 -0.73 24.87
C HIS A 357 -15.42 -0.56 23.49
N TYR A 358 -16.19 -0.51 22.41
CA TYR A 358 -15.63 -0.24 21.06
C TYR A 358 -14.96 1.13 20.97
N LEU A 359 -15.58 2.16 21.57
CA LEU A 359 -15.01 3.51 21.59
C LEU A 359 -13.74 3.57 22.45
N GLU A 360 -13.76 3.01 23.66
CA GLU A 360 -12.59 2.95 24.55
C GLU A 360 -11.42 2.22 23.88
N ARG A 361 -11.72 1.11 23.20
CA ARG A 361 -10.74 0.37 22.40
C ARG A 361 -10.16 1.24 21.29
N TYR A 362 -11.00 1.91 20.51
CA TYR A 362 -10.51 2.80 19.45
C TYR A 362 -9.59 3.90 20.01
N ILE A 363 -10.03 4.61 21.07
CA ILE A 363 -9.25 5.66 21.73
C ILE A 363 -7.87 5.14 22.15
N HIS A 364 -7.81 3.94 22.71
CA HIS A 364 -6.56 3.33 23.18
C HIS A 364 -5.53 3.18 22.05
N TYR A 365 -5.93 2.61 20.90
CA TYR A 365 -5.03 2.40 19.76
C TYR A 365 -4.76 3.69 19.00
N HIS A 366 -5.78 4.54 18.83
CA HIS A 366 -5.66 5.83 18.15
C HIS A 366 -4.67 6.75 18.85
N ASN A 367 -4.72 6.87 20.18
CA ASN A 367 -3.81 7.74 20.91
C ASN A 367 -2.34 7.31 20.76
N ARG A 368 -2.06 6.00 20.73
CA ARG A 368 -0.70 5.47 20.55
C ARG A 368 -0.20 5.66 19.12
N TYR A 369 -1.03 5.32 18.14
CA TYR A 369 -0.79 5.62 16.73
C TYR A 369 -0.41 7.10 16.55
N LYS A 370 -1.27 8.00 17.07
CA LYS A 370 -1.11 9.45 16.94
C LYS A 370 0.13 9.95 17.65
N ALA A 371 0.41 9.45 18.86
CA ALA A 371 1.62 9.82 19.61
C ALA A 371 2.89 9.51 18.82
N HIS A 372 3.02 8.31 18.23
CA HIS A 372 4.20 7.97 17.42
C HIS A 372 4.30 8.75 16.12
N ILE A 373 3.17 9.06 15.46
CA ILE A 373 3.15 9.94 14.29
C ILE A 373 3.64 11.35 14.66
N ASP A 374 3.22 11.88 15.81
CA ASP A 374 3.64 13.20 16.25
C ASP A 374 5.11 13.21 16.69
N SER A 375 5.61 12.16 17.36
CA SER A 375 7.05 11.95 17.61
C SER A 375 7.86 11.92 16.32
N PHE A 376 7.43 11.15 15.31
CA PHE A 376 8.09 11.07 14.01
C PHE A 376 8.23 12.44 13.33
N LYS A 377 7.21 13.31 13.43
CA LYS A 377 7.27 14.68 12.90
C LYS A 377 8.28 15.55 13.64
N LEU A 378 8.43 15.37 14.95
CA LEU A 378 9.44 16.09 15.74
C LEU A 378 10.85 15.61 15.41
N GLU A 379 11.06 14.30 15.33
CA GLU A 379 12.34 13.70 14.98
C GLU A 379 12.78 14.04 13.55
N SER A 380 11.84 14.23 12.62
CA SER A 380 12.14 14.74 11.27
C SER A 380 12.84 16.10 11.29
N LYS A 381 12.53 16.95 12.28
CA LYS A 381 13.22 18.23 12.52
C LYS A 381 14.55 18.05 13.24
N LEU A 382 14.67 17.01 14.08
CA LEU A 382 15.91 16.66 14.78
C LEU A 382 17.05 16.33 13.80
N LYS A 383 16.74 15.87 12.58
CA LYS A 383 17.73 15.62 11.52
C LYS A 383 18.69 16.78 11.29
N GLU A 384 18.17 18.00 11.18
CA GLU A 384 18.98 19.20 10.93
C GLU A 384 19.90 19.49 12.12
N SER A 385 19.39 19.33 13.34
CA SER A 385 20.19 19.49 14.55
C SER A 385 21.30 18.45 14.66
N ILE A 386 21.02 17.18 14.34
CA ILE A 386 22.03 16.11 14.33
C ILE A 386 23.10 16.38 13.28
N MET A 387 22.72 16.82 12.08
CA MET A 387 23.69 17.21 11.04
C MET A 387 24.60 18.35 11.51
N GLY A 388 24.04 19.37 12.18
CA GLY A 388 24.83 20.45 12.78
C GLY A 388 25.81 19.94 13.83
N LYS A 389 25.40 19.02 14.71
CA LYS A 389 26.29 18.40 15.71
C LYS A 389 27.41 17.57 15.07
N ILE A 390 27.12 16.86 13.97
CA ILE A 390 28.13 16.10 13.22
C ILE A 390 29.20 17.04 12.65
N ASN A 391 28.79 18.15 12.04
CA ASN A 391 29.73 19.14 11.50
C ASN A 391 30.66 19.70 12.58
N ILE A 392 30.13 20.01 13.77
CA ILE A 392 30.94 20.49 14.91
C ILE A 392 31.98 19.44 15.33
N LEU A 393 31.60 18.16 15.36
CA LEU A 393 32.53 17.08 15.68
C LEU A 393 33.62 16.93 14.60
N GLU A 394 33.25 17.02 13.32
CA GLU A 394 34.20 16.96 12.21
C GLU A 394 35.22 18.11 12.25
N GLU A 395 34.80 19.32 12.67
CA GLU A 395 35.70 20.46 12.85
C GLU A 395 36.64 20.30 14.05
N ASN A 396 36.14 19.73 15.15
CA ASN A 396 36.90 19.57 16.39
C ASN A 396 37.88 18.37 16.38
N LEU A 397 37.69 17.42 15.47
CA LEU A 397 38.50 16.19 15.40
C LEU A 397 39.52 16.30 14.27
N SER A 398 40.81 16.18 14.63
CA SER A 398 41.94 16.29 13.69
C SER A 398 42.01 15.18 12.61
N THR A 399 41.16 14.16 12.68
CA THR A 399 41.07 13.05 11.73
C THR A 399 39.68 13.00 11.11
N SER A 400 39.60 12.82 9.79
CA SER A 400 38.34 12.54 9.10
C SER A 400 37.76 11.22 9.63
N LYS A 401 36.78 11.31 10.52
CA LYS A 401 36.04 10.16 11.07
C LYS A 401 34.71 10.04 10.33
N ASP A 402 34.32 8.81 10.02
CA ASP A 402 33.01 8.51 9.42
C ASP A 402 31.90 8.54 10.50
N PHE A 403 30.93 9.44 10.33
CA PHE A 403 29.74 9.58 11.16
C PHE A 403 28.46 8.99 10.53
N SER A 404 28.60 8.22 9.44
CA SER A 404 27.49 7.55 8.75
C SER A 404 26.61 6.69 9.67
N TRP A 405 27.18 6.14 10.75
CA TRP A 405 26.46 5.35 11.76
C TRP A 405 25.41 6.15 12.53
N ILE A 406 25.61 7.45 12.77
CA ILE A 406 24.58 8.31 13.40
C ILE A 406 23.41 8.50 12.42
N ILE A 407 23.73 8.80 11.17
CA ILE A 407 22.73 9.01 10.12
C ILE A 407 21.95 7.72 9.85
N ASN A 408 22.62 6.57 9.81
CA ASN A 408 21.99 5.26 9.71
C ASN A 408 21.08 4.96 10.92
N GLY A 409 21.53 5.30 12.13
CA GLY A 409 20.71 5.22 13.35
C GLY A 409 19.47 6.10 13.30
N LEU A 410 19.58 7.32 12.76
CA LEU A 410 18.45 8.22 12.57
C LEU A 410 17.44 7.70 11.53
N TYR A 411 17.90 7.20 10.39
CA TYR A 411 17.01 6.58 9.40
C TYR A 411 16.35 5.30 9.95
N ARG A 412 17.07 4.54 10.79
CA ARG A 412 16.49 3.41 11.52
C ARG A 412 15.37 3.86 12.44
N LEU A 413 15.58 4.93 13.21
CA LEU A 413 14.59 5.51 14.11
C LEU A 413 13.33 5.93 13.34
N PHE A 414 13.49 6.71 12.27
CA PHE A 414 12.39 7.18 11.42
C PHE A 414 11.53 6.05 10.89
N ARG A 415 12.16 5.02 10.35
CA ARG A 415 11.44 3.84 9.86
C ARG A 415 10.73 3.10 10.98
N SER A 416 11.39 2.94 12.12
CA SER A 416 10.87 2.20 13.25
C SER A 416 9.65 2.89 13.86
N ARG A 417 9.67 4.22 13.99
CA ARG A 417 8.51 5.03 14.41
C ARG A 417 7.32 4.88 13.50
N ARG A 418 7.54 4.96 12.18
CA ARG A 418 6.48 4.81 11.20
C ARG A 418 5.82 3.43 11.34
N ILE A 419 6.62 2.37 11.30
CA ILE A 419 6.16 0.99 11.46
C ILE A 419 5.41 0.81 12.79
N LEU A 420 5.98 1.31 13.89
CA LEU A 420 5.39 1.21 15.21
C LEU A 420 4.02 1.91 15.26
N SER A 421 3.90 3.09 14.67
CA SER A 421 2.63 3.81 14.61
C SER A 421 1.55 2.97 13.92
N TYR A 422 1.84 2.41 12.75
CA TYR A 422 0.89 1.60 11.98
C TYR A 422 0.64 0.22 12.60
N SER A 423 1.57 -0.31 13.38
CA SER A 423 1.37 -1.56 14.12
C SER A 423 0.20 -1.48 15.11
N TYR A 424 -0.13 -0.29 15.62
CA TYR A 424 -1.32 -0.08 16.45
C TYR A 424 -2.63 -0.13 15.66
N ALA A 425 -2.64 0.41 14.43
CA ALA A 425 -3.77 0.27 13.52
C ALA A 425 -3.96 -1.20 13.11
N PHE A 426 -2.87 -1.91 12.82
CA PHE A 426 -2.87 -3.35 12.56
C PHE A 426 -3.49 -4.12 13.74
N ALA A 427 -2.99 -3.91 14.97
CA ALA A 427 -3.48 -4.60 16.16
C ALA A 427 -4.97 -4.35 16.43
N TYR A 428 -5.45 -3.12 16.17
CA TYR A 428 -6.86 -2.77 16.31
C TYR A 428 -7.77 -3.66 15.46
N TYR A 429 -7.42 -3.87 14.18
CA TYR A 429 -8.21 -4.72 13.27
C TYR A 429 -7.93 -6.21 13.44
N MET A 430 -6.65 -6.60 13.58
CA MET A 430 -6.23 -8.01 13.65
C MET A 430 -6.88 -8.73 14.83
N PHE A 431 -6.90 -8.08 16.00
CA PHE A 431 -7.46 -8.65 17.22
C PHE A 431 -8.87 -8.10 17.53
N GLY A 432 -9.47 -7.40 16.57
CA GLY A 432 -10.81 -6.81 16.64
C GLY A 432 -11.91 -7.87 16.65
N ASP A 433 -13.13 -7.45 17.01
CA ASP A 433 -14.33 -8.29 16.88
C ASP A 433 -15.05 -8.08 15.54
N ASP A 434 -14.36 -7.45 14.57
CA ASP A 434 -14.89 -7.09 13.27
C ASP A 434 -14.24 -7.92 12.15
N LEU A 435 -13.11 -7.46 11.59
CA LEU A 435 -12.57 -7.89 10.30
C LEU A 435 -12.18 -9.38 10.24
N PHE A 436 -11.58 -9.93 11.30
CA PHE A 436 -11.10 -11.32 11.35
C PHE A 436 -11.74 -12.15 12.47
N LYS A 437 -12.94 -11.74 12.90
CA LYS A 437 -13.60 -12.34 14.07
C LYS A 437 -13.87 -13.85 13.91
N ASP A 438 -14.06 -14.31 12.67
CA ASP A 438 -14.44 -15.67 12.32
C ASP A 438 -13.25 -16.52 11.82
N GLU A 439 -12.03 -15.95 11.77
CA GLU A 439 -10.83 -16.62 11.25
C GLU A 439 -10.07 -17.40 12.34
N MET A 440 -10.25 -17.04 13.61
CA MET A 440 -9.53 -17.65 14.73
C MET A 440 -10.41 -17.75 15.97
N SER A 441 -10.19 -18.81 16.75
CA SER A 441 -10.88 -19.01 18.03
C SER A 441 -10.53 -17.91 19.03
N LYS A 442 -11.39 -17.68 20.04
CA LYS A 442 -11.13 -16.64 21.06
C LYS A 442 -9.83 -16.89 21.85
N THR A 443 -9.51 -18.14 22.13
CA THR A 443 -8.29 -18.55 22.86
C THR A 443 -7.04 -18.32 22.00
N GLU A 444 -7.08 -18.75 20.74
CA GLU A 444 -6.00 -18.51 19.79
C GLU A 444 -5.77 -17.02 19.54
N ARG A 445 -6.84 -16.24 19.34
CA ARG A 445 -6.76 -14.77 19.21
C ARG A 445 -6.05 -14.16 20.39
N LYS A 446 -6.42 -14.55 21.62
CA LYS A 446 -5.82 -13.97 22.82
C LYS A 446 -4.34 -14.34 22.96
N MET A 447 -3.98 -15.59 22.63
CA MET A 447 -2.58 -16.03 22.61
C MET A 447 -1.77 -15.25 21.57
N LYS A 448 -2.28 -15.16 20.34
CA LYS A 448 -1.63 -14.44 19.24
C LYS A 448 -1.50 -12.94 19.53
N GLN A 449 -2.52 -12.34 20.15
CA GLN A 449 -2.52 -10.96 20.60
C GLN A 449 -1.46 -10.71 21.66
N ASN A 450 -1.38 -11.55 22.70
CA ASN A 450 -0.39 -11.37 23.76
C ASN A 450 1.05 -11.45 23.22
N LEU A 451 1.32 -12.39 22.30
CA LEU A 451 2.64 -12.52 21.67
C LEU A 451 2.97 -11.31 20.79
N PHE A 452 2.00 -10.83 19.99
CA PHE A 452 2.16 -9.61 19.21
C PHE A 452 2.45 -8.38 20.10
N GLU A 453 1.65 -8.19 21.15
CA GLU A 453 1.76 -7.04 22.05
C GLU A 453 3.08 -7.06 22.84
N ASP A 454 3.58 -8.25 23.22
CA ASP A 454 4.90 -8.40 23.85
C ASP A 454 6.04 -8.00 22.89
N GLN A 455 6.02 -8.51 21.64
CA GLN A 455 6.99 -8.13 20.61
C GLN A 455 6.93 -6.63 20.28
N GLN A 456 5.72 -6.08 20.14
CA GLN A 456 5.48 -4.66 19.91
C GLN A 456 6.06 -3.81 21.05
N GLN A 457 5.86 -4.22 22.32
CA GLN A 457 6.38 -3.51 23.48
C GLN A 457 7.92 -3.55 23.55
N GLN A 458 8.53 -4.71 23.28
CA GLN A 458 9.99 -4.83 23.21
C GLN A 458 10.58 -3.94 22.11
N PHE A 459 9.93 -3.90 20.95
CA PHE A 459 10.30 -3.04 19.83
C PHE A 459 10.19 -1.56 20.20
N GLU A 460 9.05 -1.12 20.75
CA GLU A 460 8.82 0.25 21.22
C GLU A 460 9.88 0.70 22.22
N ALA A 461 10.19 -0.12 23.24
CA ALA A 461 11.20 0.21 24.24
C ALA A 461 12.59 0.46 23.63
N ASN A 462 12.96 -0.27 22.57
CA ASN A 462 14.23 -0.06 21.88
C ASN A 462 14.19 1.15 20.91
N VAL A 463 13.03 1.46 20.34
CA VAL A 463 12.81 2.70 19.59
C VAL A 463 12.97 3.92 20.50
N GLU A 464 12.39 3.91 21.71
CA GLU A 464 12.55 5.03 22.65
C GLU A 464 14.00 5.18 23.13
N LYS A 465 14.72 4.07 23.38
CA LYS A 465 16.16 4.10 23.72
C LYS A 465 16.98 4.71 22.58
N LEU A 466 16.67 4.35 21.33
CA LEU A 466 17.34 4.88 20.15
C LEU A 466 17.02 6.37 19.93
N SER A 467 15.79 6.79 20.17
CA SER A 467 15.39 8.20 20.16
C SER A 467 16.18 9.00 21.21
N SER A 468 16.20 8.50 22.45
CA SER A 468 16.86 9.18 23.57
C SER A 468 18.37 9.33 23.36
N ILE A 469 19.05 8.29 22.87
CA ILE A 469 20.51 8.34 22.65
C ILE A 469 20.87 9.34 21.52
N LEU A 470 20.04 9.46 20.48
CA LEU A 470 20.27 10.39 19.38
C LEU A 470 20.05 11.87 19.78
N GLU A 471 19.31 12.11 20.86
CA GLU A 471 19.10 13.45 21.43
C GLU A 471 20.24 13.90 22.36
N GLU A 472 21.13 13.00 22.79
CA GLU A 472 22.28 13.32 23.65
C GLU A 472 23.14 14.46 23.04
N LYS A 473 23.83 15.23 23.90
CA LYS A 473 24.76 16.28 23.49
C LYS A 473 26.13 15.69 23.12
N PHE A 474 26.13 14.84 22.09
CA PHE A 474 27.34 14.14 21.65
C PHE A 474 28.36 15.06 20.97
N ASP A 475 27.98 16.29 20.62
CA ASP A 475 28.85 17.34 20.10
C ASP A 475 29.95 17.77 21.10
N THR A 476 29.77 17.49 22.39
CA THR A 476 30.74 17.82 23.44
C THR A 476 31.56 16.61 23.92
N TYR A 477 31.49 15.48 23.22
CA TYR A 477 32.09 14.22 23.67
C TYR A 477 33.60 14.18 23.42
N SER A 478 34.32 13.54 24.34
CA SER A 478 35.73 13.20 24.12
C SER A 478 35.86 12.07 23.10
N GLU A 479 37.06 11.84 22.56
CA GLU A 479 37.28 10.77 21.58
C GLU A 479 36.88 9.37 22.09
N ASN A 480 37.13 9.08 23.36
CA ASN A 480 36.75 7.80 23.98
C ASN A 480 35.23 7.68 24.13
N ASP A 481 34.56 8.78 24.48
CA ASP A 481 33.10 8.82 24.60
C ASP A 481 32.43 8.64 23.23
N ILE A 482 33.01 9.18 22.15
CA ILE A 482 32.53 8.98 20.78
C ILE A 482 32.61 7.51 20.36
N LEU A 483 33.69 6.80 20.72
CA LEU A 483 33.83 5.37 20.43
C LEU A 483 32.75 4.54 21.17
N SER A 484 32.55 4.81 22.46
CA SER A 484 31.48 4.19 23.25
C SER A 484 30.09 4.50 22.69
N PHE A 485 29.85 5.75 22.32
CA PHE A 485 28.61 6.21 21.72
C PHE A 485 28.32 5.52 20.38
N ARG A 486 29.33 5.37 19.51
CA ARG A 486 29.23 4.62 18.25
C ARG A 486 28.79 3.17 18.49
N MET A 487 29.42 2.48 19.44
CA MET A 487 29.05 1.09 19.76
C MET A 487 27.60 0.99 20.26
N ARG A 488 27.17 1.91 21.14
CA ARG A 488 25.79 1.96 21.64
C ARG A 488 24.77 2.19 20.52
N ILE A 489 25.01 3.15 19.61
CA ILE A 489 24.09 3.41 18.48
C ILE A 489 24.00 2.21 17.55
N ILE A 490 25.13 1.59 17.19
CA ILE A 490 25.13 0.43 16.29
C ILE A 490 24.39 -0.74 16.95
N ALA A 491 24.68 -1.05 18.21
CA ALA A 491 24.02 -2.14 18.93
C ALA A 491 22.51 -1.93 19.06
N LEU A 492 22.07 -0.72 19.43
CA LEU A 492 20.64 -0.39 19.47
C LEU A 492 20.01 -0.45 18.09
N SER A 493 20.66 0.08 17.05
CA SER A 493 20.14 0.07 15.68
C SER A 493 19.93 -1.34 15.14
N VAL A 494 20.88 -2.25 15.42
CA VAL A 494 20.79 -3.68 15.04
C VAL A 494 19.69 -4.38 15.84
N THR A 495 19.63 -4.15 17.15
CA THR A 495 18.59 -4.74 18.02
C THR A 495 17.19 -4.31 17.59
N THR A 496 16.99 -3.01 17.34
CA THR A 496 15.72 -2.45 16.85
C THR A 496 15.34 -3.00 15.48
N ASP A 497 16.30 -3.16 14.56
CA ASP A 497 16.06 -3.79 13.25
C ASP A 497 15.63 -5.26 13.38
N ASN A 498 16.30 -6.03 14.24
CA ASN A 498 15.96 -7.43 14.48
C ASN A 498 14.57 -7.59 15.11
N LEU A 499 14.24 -6.78 16.12
CA LEU A 499 12.90 -6.78 16.72
C LEU A 499 11.82 -6.42 15.71
N CYS A 500 12.09 -5.45 14.84
CA CYS A 500 11.20 -5.07 13.75
C CYS A 500 11.00 -6.20 12.74
N ARG A 501 12.09 -6.88 12.33
CA ARG A 501 12.03 -8.04 11.43
C ARG A 501 11.21 -9.17 12.03
N ASN A 502 11.47 -9.54 13.29
CA ASN A 502 10.74 -10.60 13.98
C ASN A 502 9.24 -10.30 14.08
N LEU A 503 8.88 -9.03 14.33
CA LEU A 503 7.49 -8.59 14.34
C LEU A 503 6.84 -8.76 12.96
N TYR A 504 7.55 -8.43 11.87
CA TYR A 504 7.05 -8.64 10.51
C TYR A 504 6.90 -10.12 10.16
N GLU A 505 7.92 -10.93 10.46
CA GLU A 505 7.87 -12.38 10.22
C GLU A 505 6.66 -13.01 10.93
N TYR A 506 6.41 -12.62 12.18
CA TYR A 506 5.24 -13.07 12.93
C TYR A 506 3.92 -12.58 12.32
N ILE A 507 3.85 -11.33 11.85
CA ILE A 507 2.68 -10.80 11.15
C ILE A 507 2.41 -11.57 9.86
N GLU A 508 3.43 -11.82 9.04
CA GLU A 508 3.29 -12.45 7.73
C GLU A 508 2.96 -13.94 7.85
N THR A 509 3.62 -14.66 8.75
CA THR A 509 3.50 -16.12 8.85
C THR A 509 2.36 -16.55 9.79
N ASP A 510 2.40 -16.13 11.05
CA ASP A 510 1.51 -16.61 12.10
C ASP A 510 0.18 -15.86 12.18
N LEU A 511 0.13 -14.59 11.77
CA LEU A 511 -1.10 -13.79 11.77
C LEU A 511 -1.79 -13.87 10.42
N LEU A 512 -1.22 -13.24 9.39
CA LEU A 512 -1.83 -13.14 8.06
C LEU A 512 -1.75 -14.46 7.28
N GLY A 513 -0.63 -15.18 7.36
CA GLY A 513 -0.44 -16.48 6.70
C GLY A 513 -1.34 -17.58 7.27
N SER A 514 -1.85 -17.42 8.49
CA SER A 514 -2.79 -18.36 9.12
C SER A 514 -4.26 -18.15 8.71
N LEU A 515 -4.57 -17.06 8.01
CA LEU A 515 -5.95 -16.74 7.60
C LEU A 515 -6.43 -17.69 6.50
N GLN A 516 -7.64 -18.22 6.64
CA GLN A 516 -8.18 -19.22 5.71
C GLN A 516 -9.13 -18.62 4.69
N ARG A 517 -9.90 -17.58 5.06
CA ARG A 517 -10.95 -17.00 4.19
C ARG A 517 -10.51 -15.71 3.53
N THR A 518 -9.65 -14.94 4.21
CA THR A 518 -9.26 -13.61 3.76
C THR A 518 -7.75 -13.56 3.50
N VAL A 519 -7.35 -13.54 2.22
CA VAL A 519 -5.94 -13.33 1.87
C VAL A 519 -5.61 -11.85 2.06
N GLN A 520 -4.80 -11.56 3.06
CA GLN A 520 -4.24 -10.25 3.31
C GLN A 520 -2.73 -10.33 3.16
N ARG A 521 -2.13 -9.31 2.56
CA ARG A 521 -0.69 -9.24 2.31
C ARG A 521 -0.18 -7.86 2.70
N ILE A 522 1.05 -7.82 3.18
CA ILE A 522 1.78 -6.59 3.49
C ILE A 522 3.05 -6.57 2.65
N ALA A 523 3.70 -5.40 2.59
CA ALA A 523 4.99 -5.31 1.92
C ALA A 523 6.07 -6.01 2.78
N PRO A 524 6.99 -6.77 2.16
CA PRO A 524 8.02 -7.49 2.89
C PRO A 524 8.96 -6.52 3.63
N TYR A 525 9.40 -6.93 4.82
CA TYR A 525 10.33 -6.11 5.59
C TYR A 525 11.68 -5.96 4.90
N ARG A 526 12.17 -4.73 4.82
CA ARG A 526 13.50 -4.43 4.30
C ARG A 526 14.32 -3.63 5.31
N SER A 527 15.39 -4.22 5.81
CA SER A 527 16.30 -3.58 6.78
C SER A 527 16.98 -2.32 6.27
N LYS A 528 17.16 -2.17 4.96
CA LYS A 528 17.69 -0.92 4.36
C LYS A 528 16.59 0.09 4.01
N GLY A 529 15.33 -0.33 4.09
CA GLY A 529 14.15 0.49 3.86
C GLY A 529 13.45 0.18 2.56
N VAL A 530 12.48 1.02 2.28
CA VAL A 530 11.79 1.06 1.00
C VAL A 530 12.83 1.19 -0.11
N GLU A 531 12.74 0.33 -1.12
CA GLU A 531 13.70 0.38 -2.23
C GLU A 531 13.50 1.68 -3.01
N LYS A 532 14.59 2.40 -3.15
CA LYS A 532 14.62 3.65 -3.91
C LYS A 532 14.68 3.29 -5.38
N ALA A 533 13.68 3.76 -6.12
CA ALA A 533 13.66 3.58 -7.55
C ALA A 533 14.86 4.29 -8.16
N SER A 534 15.63 3.56 -8.96
CA SER A 534 16.78 4.08 -9.69
C SER A 534 16.42 4.37 -11.13
N SER A 535 17.03 5.43 -11.65
CA SER A 535 16.99 5.81 -13.06
C SER A 535 17.81 4.88 -13.93
#